data_AF-A0A943MNT8-F1
#
_entry.id   AF-A0A943MNT8-F1
#
_cell.length_a   1.000
_cell.length_b   1.000
_cell.length_c   1.000
_cell.angle_alpha   90.00
_cell.angle_beta   90.00
_cell.angle_gamma   90.00
#
_symmetry.space_group_name_H-M   'P 1'
#
loop_
_entity.id
_entity.type
_entity.pdbx_description
1 polymer ?
#
loop_
_entity_poly.entity_id
_entity_poly.type
_entity_poly.pdbx_seq_one_letter_code
_entity_poly.pdbx_strand_id
1 'polypeptide(L)'
;MDDKDFGAKLKSIRTRSGKTVPEISSFLISLGYKASEKTIYSWEAGRSQPTPDAFLDLCKFCGITDVLSTFGYKKSPGTTEVVPGEDNISLEESNYLLRALGLIQEGQQLSDDDLAFLAHIIGLLEAWFSKHK
;
A
#
# COMPACT_ATOMS: atom_id res chain seq x y z
N MET A 1 9.60 5.48 0.56
CA MET A 1 9.92 6.08 1.87
C MET A 1 11.30 5.58 2.24
N ASP A 2 12.22 6.47 2.63
CA ASP A 2 13.54 6.07 3.13
C ASP A 2 13.53 5.78 4.64
N ASP A 3 14.64 5.25 5.15
CA ASP A 3 14.77 4.82 6.55
C ASP A 3 14.61 5.97 7.56
N LYS A 4 15.04 7.19 7.20
CA LYS A 4 14.91 8.36 8.07
C LYS A 4 13.46 8.82 8.15
N ASP A 5 12.79 8.87 7.01
CA ASP A 5 11.36 9.19 6.93
C ASP A 5 10.53 8.16 7.70
N PHE A 6 10.85 6.87 7.56
CA PHE A 6 10.20 5.79 8.30
C PHE A 6 10.39 5.95 9.81
N GLY A 7 11.63 6.18 10.27
CA GLY A 7 11.95 6.40 11.68
C GLY A 7 11.23 7.63 12.27
N ALA A 8 11.23 8.75 11.55
CA ALA A 8 10.52 9.96 11.94
C ALA A 8 9.01 9.71 12.04
N LYS A 9 8.44 8.91 11.12
CA LYS A 9 7.03 8.52 11.15
C LYS A 9 6.71 7.65 12.36
N LEU A 10 7.54 6.66 12.70
CA LEU A 10 7.39 5.86 13.92
C LEU A 10 7.33 6.74 15.17
N LYS A 11 8.25 7.70 15.28
CA LYS A 11 8.28 8.66 16.38
C LYS A 11 7.01 9.50 16.46
N SER A 12 6.49 9.94 15.31
CA SER A 12 5.24 10.71 15.23
C SER A 12 4.04 9.89 15.72
N ILE A 13 3.97 8.61 15.35
CA ILE A 13 2.91 7.68 15.76
C ILE A 13 2.93 7.51 17.28
N ARG A 14 4.09 7.17 17.84
CA ARG A 14 4.26 6.99 19.29
C ARG A 14 3.88 8.24 20.08
N THR A 15 4.33 9.40 19.62
CA THR A 15 4.05 10.69 20.29
C THR A 15 2.56 11.02 20.23
N ARG A 16 1.92 10.80 19.08
CA ARG A 16 0.47 11.03 18.89
C ARG A 16 -0.38 10.06 19.71
N SER A 17 0.09 8.84 19.94
CA SER A 17 -0.58 7.87 20.82
C SER A 17 -0.32 8.12 22.32
N GLY A 18 0.42 9.18 22.67
CA GLY A 18 0.76 9.52 24.06
C GLY A 18 1.69 8.51 24.75
N LYS A 19 2.37 7.65 23.99
CA LYS A 19 3.24 6.60 24.53
C LYS A 19 4.68 7.11 24.64
N THR A 20 5.37 6.70 25.69
CA THR A 20 6.78 6.97 25.92
C THR A 20 7.65 5.86 25.34
N VAL A 21 8.93 6.14 25.11
CA VAL A 21 9.88 5.11 24.65
C VAL A 21 10.02 3.94 25.66
N PRO A 22 10.11 4.19 26.98
CA PRO A 22 10.11 3.12 27.98
C PRO A 22 8.86 2.21 27.92
N GLU A 23 7.67 2.77 27.70
CA GLU A 23 6.44 1.98 27.58
C GLU A 23 6.47 1.06 26.34
N ILE A 24 6.92 1.58 25.20
CA ILE A 24 7.06 0.77 23.97
C ILE A 24 8.11 -0.32 24.15
N SER A 25 9.25 0.02 24.75
CA SER A 25 10.32 -0.94 25.03
C SER A 25 9.81 -2.06 25.94
N SER A 26 9.14 -1.71 27.05
CA SER A 26 8.60 -2.68 28.00
C SER A 26 7.55 -3.59 27.37
N PHE A 27 6.66 -3.04 26.54
CA PHE A 27 5.66 -3.81 25.81
C PHE A 27 6.29 -4.79 24.81
N LEU A 28 7.26 -4.36 24.00
CA LEU A 28 7.88 -5.24 23.02
C LEU A 28 8.77 -6.31 23.70
N ILE A 29 9.43 -5.97 24.80
CA ILE A 29 10.20 -6.94 25.59
C ILE A 29 9.29 -7.99 26.23
N SER A 30 8.09 -7.61 26.70
CA SER A 30 7.13 -8.60 27.25
C SER A 30 6.61 -9.58 26.21
N LEU A 31 6.67 -9.23 24.93
CA LEU A 31 6.39 -10.13 23.78
C LEU A 31 7.61 -10.95 23.34
N GLY A 32 8.78 -10.77 23.98
CA GLY A 32 10.01 -11.51 23.69
C GLY A 32 10.95 -10.84 22.68
N TYR A 33 10.66 -9.61 22.23
CA TYR A 33 11.53 -8.89 21.30
C TYR A 33 12.74 -8.25 22.01
N LYS A 34 13.89 -8.21 21.34
CA LYS A 34 15.09 -7.49 21.80
C LYS A 34 14.99 -5.98 21.51
N ALA A 35 14.01 -5.33 22.13
CA ALA A 35 13.64 -3.94 21.84
C ALA A 35 13.91 -3.01 23.04
N SER A 36 15.18 -2.82 23.39
CA SER A 36 15.60 -1.85 24.43
C SER A 36 15.23 -0.42 24.03
N GLU A 37 15.15 0.52 24.98
CA GLU A 37 14.93 1.94 24.68
C GLU A 37 15.92 2.48 23.65
N LYS A 38 17.21 2.10 23.76
CA LYS A 38 18.25 2.44 22.78
C LYS A 38 17.90 1.93 21.38
N THR A 39 17.35 0.71 21.30
CA THR A 39 16.88 0.12 20.04
C THR A 39 15.72 0.94 19.46
N ILE A 40 14.76 1.35 20.28
CA ILE A 40 13.64 2.20 19.84
C ILE A 40 14.15 3.55 19.32
N TYR A 41 15.06 4.22 20.05
CA TYR A 41 15.66 5.47 19.58
C TYR A 41 16.45 5.29 18.28
N SER A 42 17.09 4.12 18.08
CA SER A 42 17.76 3.78 16.82
C SER A 42 16.78 3.65 15.67
N TRP A 43 15.61 3.02 15.89
CA TRP A 43 14.51 2.96 14.92
C TRP A 43 13.96 4.35 14.59
N GLU A 44 13.66 5.15 15.59
CA GLU A 44 13.11 6.50 15.40
C GLU A 44 14.09 7.48 14.72
N ALA A 45 15.39 7.21 14.82
CA ALA A 45 16.44 7.95 14.14
C ALA A 45 16.77 7.41 12.73
N GLY A 46 16.11 6.34 12.28
CA GLY A 46 16.37 5.70 10.99
C GLY A 46 17.75 5.03 10.88
N ARG A 47 18.34 4.62 12.01
CA ARG A 47 19.66 3.95 12.05
C ARG A 47 19.56 2.43 11.93
N SER A 48 18.40 1.89 12.27
CA SER A 48 18.06 0.48 12.15
C SER A 48 16.55 0.36 12.00
N GLN A 49 16.05 -0.83 11.65
CA GLN A 49 14.62 -1.07 11.53
C GLN A 49 14.15 -2.14 12.53
N PRO A 50 12.90 -2.08 13.00
CA PRO A 50 12.27 -3.19 13.70
C PRO A 50 12.12 -4.40 12.77
N THR A 51 11.98 -5.60 13.35
CA THR A 51 11.48 -6.73 12.58
C THR A 51 10.02 -6.46 12.17
N PRO A 52 9.51 -7.10 11.10
CA PRO A 52 8.11 -6.94 10.68
C PRO A 52 7.12 -7.18 11.82
N ASP A 53 7.33 -8.23 12.63
CA ASP A 53 6.43 -8.55 13.75
C ASP A 53 6.45 -7.48 14.85
N ALA A 54 7.65 -7.05 15.28
CA ALA A 54 7.80 -6.01 16.30
C ALA A 54 7.22 -4.67 15.84
N PHE A 55 7.32 -4.37 14.54
CA PHE A 55 6.70 -3.20 13.93
C PHE A 55 5.18 -3.25 14.00
N LEU A 56 4.58 -4.39 13.63
CA LEU A 56 3.12 -4.54 13.63
C LEU A 56 2.56 -4.48 15.06
N ASP A 57 3.22 -5.12 16.02
CA ASP A 57 2.77 -5.06 17.41
C ASP A 57 2.94 -3.68 18.03
N LEU A 58 4.01 -2.95 17.70
CA LEU A 58 4.15 -1.53 18.05
C LEU A 58 2.99 -0.71 17.47
N CYS A 59 2.65 -0.90 16.20
CA CYS A 59 1.53 -0.20 15.56
C CYS A 59 0.21 -0.47 16.27
N LYS A 60 -0.09 -1.75 16.59
CA LYS A 60 -1.28 -2.13 17.37
C LYS A 60 -1.30 -1.46 18.74
N PHE A 61 -0.17 -1.45 19.46
CA PHE A 61 -0.08 -0.84 20.79
C PHE A 61 -0.20 0.70 20.77
N CYS A 62 0.15 1.33 19.65
CA CYS A 62 -0.08 2.74 19.37
C CYS A 62 -1.49 3.04 18.80
N GLY A 63 -2.36 2.04 18.65
CA GLY A 63 -3.73 2.19 18.16
C GLY A 63 -3.85 2.39 16.64
N ILE A 64 -2.84 2.01 15.87
CA ILE A 64 -2.88 2.06 14.40
C ILE A 64 -3.57 0.80 13.86
N THR A 65 -4.72 0.99 13.20
CA THR A 65 -5.48 -0.09 12.55
C THR A 65 -5.13 -0.26 11.07
N ASP A 66 -4.87 0.83 10.36
CA ASP A 66 -4.47 0.82 8.94
C ASP A 66 -2.99 1.24 8.80
N VAL A 67 -2.11 0.24 8.89
CA VAL A 67 -0.66 0.43 8.81
C VAL A 67 -0.24 0.91 7.42
N LEU A 68 -0.81 0.34 6.36
CA LEU A 68 -0.42 0.68 4.98
C LEU A 68 -0.73 2.14 4.68
N SER A 69 -1.96 2.58 4.93
CA SER A 69 -2.35 3.97 4.73
C SER A 69 -1.55 4.93 5.63
N THR A 70 -1.32 4.54 6.89
CA THR A 70 -0.55 5.36 7.86
C THR A 70 0.87 5.66 7.34
N PHE A 71 1.50 4.70 6.68
CA PHE A 71 2.84 4.83 6.11
C PHE A 71 2.86 5.29 4.64
N GLY A 72 1.72 5.73 4.10
CA GLY A 72 1.63 6.35 2.78
C GLY A 72 1.39 5.39 1.63
N TYR A 73 1.18 4.10 1.92
CA TYR A 73 0.70 3.13 0.94
C TYR A 73 -0.81 3.29 0.83
N LYS A 74 -1.23 4.21 -0.05
CA LYS A 74 -2.64 4.31 -0.45
C LYS A 74 -3.01 3.01 -1.15
N LYS A 75 -4.13 2.40 -0.76
CA LYS A 75 -4.77 1.37 -1.57
C LYS A 75 -5.05 2.03 -2.92
N SER A 76 -4.29 1.67 -3.95
CA SER A 76 -4.67 2.02 -5.31
C SER A 76 -6.08 1.47 -5.50
N PRO A 77 -7.03 2.21 -6.09
CA PRO A 77 -8.38 1.71 -6.29
C PRO A 77 -8.48 0.45 -7.20
N GLY A 78 -7.36 -0.21 -7.56
CA GLY A 78 -7.32 -1.39 -8.41
C GLY A 78 -6.53 -2.60 -7.89
N THR A 79 -6.23 -2.72 -6.59
CA THR A 79 -5.66 -3.97 -6.02
C THR A 79 -6.57 -4.58 -4.97
N THR A 80 -7.87 -4.59 -5.25
CA THR A 80 -8.65 -5.77 -4.87
C THR A 80 -8.16 -6.86 -5.83
N GLU A 81 -7.66 -7.98 -5.30
CA GLU A 81 -7.48 -9.17 -6.12
C GLU A 81 -8.80 -9.38 -6.87
N VAL A 82 -8.80 -9.17 -8.18
CA VAL A 82 -9.91 -9.55 -9.04
C VAL A 82 -9.93 -11.07 -8.99
N VAL A 83 -10.68 -11.61 -8.03
CA VAL A 83 -11.06 -13.01 -8.01
C VAL A 83 -11.97 -13.18 -9.22
N PRO A 84 -11.59 -13.96 -10.23
CA PRO A 84 -12.44 -14.16 -11.40
C PRO A 84 -13.70 -14.90 -10.94
N GLY A 85 -14.85 -14.22 -10.90
CA GLY A 85 -16.15 -14.91 -10.82
C GLY A 85 -17.25 -14.34 -9.92
N GLU A 86 -17.02 -13.35 -9.05
CA GLU A 86 -18.10 -12.93 -8.11
C GLU A 86 -18.55 -11.46 -8.18
N ASP A 87 -17.73 -10.52 -8.66
CA ASP A 87 -18.14 -9.11 -8.74
C ASP A 87 -18.04 -8.56 -10.16
N ASN A 88 -19.17 -8.48 -10.87
CA ASN A 88 -19.25 -7.71 -12.10
C ASN A 88 -19.26 -6.22 -11.75
N ILE A 89 -18.19 -5.50 -12.09
CA ILE A 89 -18.18 -4.04 -12.01
C ILE A 89 -19.04 -3.46 -13.13
N SER A 90 -19.78 -2.39 -12.83
CA SER A 90 -20.51 -1.65 -13.86
C SER A 90 -19.53 -0.99 -14.84
N LEU A 91 -20.02 -0.68 -16.06
CA LEU A 91 -19.24 0.04 -17.06
C LEU A 91 -18.79 1.40 -16.51
N GLU A 92 -19.66 2.08 -15.78
CA GLU A 92 -19.41 3.35 -15.11
C GLU A 92 -18.27 3.24 -14.09
N GLU A 93 -18.28 2.20 -13.25
CA GLU A 93 -17.21 1.94 -12.29
C GLU A 93 -15.88 1.62 -12.99
N SER A 94 -15.90 0.82 -14.07
CA SER A 94 -14.68 0.56 -14.84
C SER A 94 -14.09 1.85 -15.45
N ASN A 95 -14.94 2.73 -15.98
CA ASN A 95 -14.51 4.00 -16.55
C ASN A 95 -13.95 4.94 -15.49
N TYR A 96 -14.57 4.97 -14.31
CA TYR A 96 -14.04 5.71 -13.16
C TYR A 96 -12.65 5.22 -12.77
N LEU A 97 -12.43 3.91 -12.70
CA LEU A 97 -11.14 3.32 -12.33
C LEU A 97 -10.05 3.65 -13.35
N LEU A 98 -10.33 3.49 -14.64
CA LEU A 98 -9.38 3.81 -15.71
C LEU A 98 -8.94 5.29 -15.65
N ARG A 99 -9.84 6.19 -15.27
CA ARG A 99 -9.53 7.62 -15.06
C ARG A 99 -8.71 7.87 -13.80
N ALA A 100 -9.10 7.25 -12.68
CA ALA A 100 -8.40 7.40 -11.42
C ALA A 100 -6.94 6.89 -11.50
N LEU A 101 -6.70 5.89 -12.33
CA LEU A 101 -5.37 5.35 -12.63
C LEU A 101 -4.60 6.18 -13.68
N GLY A 102 -5.23 7.19 -14.29
CA GLY A 102 -4.63 8.03 -15.32
C GLY A 102 -4.43 7.34 -16.67
N LEU A 103 -5.10 6.20 -16.89
CA LEU A 103 -5.00 5.43 -18.14
C LEU A 103 -5.84 6.05 -19.26
N ILE A 104 -6.94 6.72 -18.90
CA ILE A 104 -7.81 7.46 -19.84
C ILE A 104 -8.15 8.83 -19.26
N GLN A 105 -8.37 9.82 -20.14
CA GLN A 105 -8.82 11.15 -19.77
C GLN A 105 -10.07 11.55 -20.56
N GLU A 106 -10.93 12.36 -19.93
CA GLU A 106 -12.16 12.83 -20.53
C GLU A 106 -11.87 13.81 -21.68
N GLY A 107 -12.41 13.54 -22.87
CA GLY A 107 -12.16 14.36 -24.05
C GLY A 107 -10.79 14.16 -24.70
N GLN A 108 -9.99 13.19 -24.27
CA GLN A 108 -8.75 12.82 -24.95
C GLN A 108 -9.08 12.24 -26.33
N GLN A 109 -8.54 12.87 -27.38
CA GLN A 109 -8.60 12.31 -28.73
C GLN A 109 -7.56 11.19 -28.86
N LEU A 110 -7.97 10.07 -29.43
CA LEU A 110 -7.07 8.98 -29.81
C LEU A 110 -6.41 9.34 -31.14
N SER A 111 -5.09 9.24 -31.20
CA SER A 111 -4.35 9.36 -32.45
C SER A 111 -4.46 8.09 -33.30
N ASP A 112 -4.05 8.17 -34.56
CA ASP A 112 -3.97 7.00 -35.44
C ASP A 112 -3.03 5.91 -34.89
N ASP A 113 -1.95 6.31 -34.20
CA ASP A 113 -1.03 5.39 -33.54
C ASP A 113 -1.69 4.70 -32.34
N ASP A 114 -2.50 5.42 -31.56
CA ASP A 114 -3.27 4.85 -30.45
C ASP A 114 -4.31 3.84 -30.97
N LEU A 115 -5.00 4.18 -32.07
CA LEU A 115 -5.96 3.29 -32.72
C LEU A 115 -5.28 2.04 -33.27
N ALA A 116 -4.13 2.20 -33.93
CA ALA A 116 -3.34 1.08 -34.43
C ALA A 116 -2.92 0.16 -33.29
N PHE A 117 -2.40 0.71 -32.20
CA PHE A 117 -2.02 -0.05 -31.01
C PHE A 117 -3.20 -0.83 -30.41
N LEU A 118 -4.35 -0.18 -30.21
CA LEU A 118 -5.56 -0.81 -29.66
C LEU A 118 -6.07 -1.93 -30.57
N ALA A 119 -6.05 -1.75 -31.90
CA ALA A 119 -6.44 -2.78 -32.85
C ALA A 119 -5.57 -4.04 -32.72
N HIS A 120 -4.27 -3.89 -32.49
CA HIS A 120 -3.37 -5.04 -32.26
C HIS A 120 -3.70 -5.77 -30.95
N ILE A 121 -3.98 -5.04 -29.86
CA ILE A 121 -4.40 -5.64 -28.58
C ILE A 121 -5.69 -6.42 -28.76
N ILE A 122 -6.69 -5.84 -29.43
CA ILE A 122 -7.97 -6.50 -29.69
C ILE A 122 -7.74 -7.80 -30.47
N GLY A 123 -6.92 -7.77 -31.53
CA GLY A 123 -6.60 -8.97 -32.30
C GLY A 123 -5.93 -10.07 -31.47
N LEU A 124 -5.04 -9.71 -30.52
CA LEU A 124 -4.44 -10.68 -29.60
C LEU A 124 -5.48 -11.30 -28.67
N LEU A 125 -6.39 -10.49 -28.13
CA LEU A 125 -7.46 -10.96 -27.25
C LEU A 125 -8.40 -11.88 -28.02
N GLU A 126 -8.86 -11.48 -29.21
CA GLU A 126 -9.72 -12.31 -30.07
C GLU A 126 -9.06 -13.65 -30.40
N ALA A 127 -7.78 -13.65 -30.77
CA ALA A 127 -7.03 -14.86 -31.05
C ALA A 127 -6.88 -15.77 -29.82
N TRP A 128 -6.68 -15.18 -28.64
CA TRP A 128 -6.58 -15.92 -27.38
C TRP A 128 -7.93 -16.54 -26.99
N PHE A 129 -9.00 -15.75 -26.94
CA PHE A 129 -10.32 -16.23 -26.53
C PHE A 129 -10.95 -17.19 -27.54
N SER A 130 -10.65 -17.04 -28.85
CA SER A 130 -11.14 -17.98 -29.88
C SER A 130 -10.54 -19.38 -29.75
N LYS A 131 -9.37 -19.53 -29.10
CA LYS A 131 -8.78 -20.85 -28.79
C LYS A 131 -9.42 -21.55 -27.58
N HIS A 132 -10.15 -20.79 -26.75
CA HIS A 132 -10.71 -21.26 -25.49
C HIS A 132 -12.26 -21.26 -25.48
N LYS A 133 -12.89 -21.07 -26.64
CA LYS A 133 -14.31 -21.37 -26.91
C LYS A 133 -14.44 -22.76 -27.50
#